data_AF-A0A958RTI2-F1
#
_entry.id   AF-A0A958RTI2-F1
#
_cell.length_a   1.000
_cell.length_b   1.000
_cell.length_c   1.000
_cell.angle_alpha   90.00
_cell.angle_beta   90.00
_cell.angle_gamma   90.00
#
_symmetry.space_group_name_H-M   'P 1'
#
loop_
_entity.id
_entity.type
_entity.pdbx_description
1 polymer ?
#
loop_
_entity_poly.entity_id
_entity_poly.type
_entity_poly.pdbx_seq_one_letter_code
_entity_poly.pdbx_strand_id
1 'polypeptide(L)'
;MKRKMLSISLLLAALLMGCTEELPYKKKVKFDVTSKDLIDTKSTYLYVPVVVDTLRTSTATRPHWVGLEKKVKFQFTENSLDLVQIEADDRFNDNPTNKKPVLSIPVTHVDYRCTEDDYGDCQNKEEENDDKHWSKRKYFVPDLTGLTIDEVNFLPISLQNLFGGCYSNGATEPKSFKLNDKGLVIEIEQNLKTQGQCAGFLNDLEDLSNLSFKVQYTYNILKLDSISSPTCDPKVPVSKQPSNCYSVVEYPRERDENVFGFFNTESRVLDVDNHDNQDGVSFKLNRFNPKRKVIPYYLSNGFFKPENAAIKEATYEGFNRINNALRESDSGLQLEIVEEKGLNPGDITKNMIIMVEDPVAAGLLGYGPSIANPDTGEILHARTVMYLGT
;
A
#
# COMPACT_ATOMS: atom_id res chain seq x y z
N MET A 1 65.15 -25.65 59.74
CA MET A 1 63.99 -25.45 60.64
C MET A 1 63.48 -24.02 60.46
N LYS A 2 62.19 -23.87 60.10
CA LYS A 2 61.31 -22.66 60.11
C LYS A 2 61.81 -21.34 59.45
N ARG A 3 61.30 -20.88 58.29
CA ARG A 3 59.97 -20.33 57.86
C ARG A 3 59.83 -18.80 58.07
N LYS A 4 59.38 -18.14 56.98
CA LYS A 4 58.69 -16.82 56.81
C LYS A 4 59.58 -15.64 56.39
N MET A 5 59.18 -14.72 55.52
CA MET A 5 58.08 -14.56 54.53
C MET A 5 58.37 -13.24 53.77
N LEU A 6 57.92 -13.14 52.51
CA LEU A 6 57.43 -11.94 51.79
C LEU A 6 58.12 -10.59 52.09
N SER A 7 58.71 -9.90 51.12
CA SER A 7 57.99 -9.19 50.06
C SER A 7 58.98 -8.59 49.05
N ILE A 8 58.54 -8.43 47.80
CA ILE A 8 58.98 -7.51 46.73
C ILE A 8 58.97 -8.28 45.41
N SER A 9 57.77 -8.50 44.89
CA SER A 9 57.54 -8.90 43.49
C SER A 9 56.20 -8.30 43.06
N LEU A 10 56.16 -7.00 42.77
CA LEU A 10 55.02 -6.41 42.07
C LEU A 10 55.38 -5.05 41.46
N LEU A 11 56.23 -5.03 40.43
CA LEU A 11 56.42 -3.79 39.64
C LEU A 11 56.89 -3.98 38.19
N LEU A 12 56.80 -5.19 37.63
CA LEU A 12 57.24 -5.45 36.25
C LEU A 12 56.26 -6.30 35.42
N ALA A 13 54.96 -6.21 35.71
CA ALA A 13 53.89 -6.85 34.92
C ALA A 13 52.77 -5.88 34.48
N ALA A 14 52.99 -4.56 34.59
CA ALA A 14 52.00 -3.53 34.27
C ALA A 14 52.28 -2.78 32.95
N LEU A 15 53.24 -3.22 32.14
CA LEU A 15 53.67 -2.53 30.90
C LEU A 15 53.47 -3.35 29.61
N LEU A 16 52.73 -4.46 29.67
CA LEU A 16 52.31 -5.22 28.48
C LEU A 16 50.77 -5.26 28.28
N MET A 17 50.01 -4.51 29.07
CA MET A 17 48.62 -4.17 28.72
C MET A 17 48.62 -2.90 27.85
N GLY A 18 49.31 -2.99 26.71
CA GLY A 18 49.18 -2.01 25.64
C GLY A 18 47.80 -2.19 25.02
N CYS A 19 46.99 -1.14 25.14
CA CYS A 19 45.67 -0.98 24.56
C CYS A 19 45.52 -1.64 23.19
N THR A 20 44.80 -2.77 23.12
CA THR A 20 43.95 -3.04 21.96
C THR A 20 42.82 -2.03 22.02
N GLU A 21 43.05 -0.85 21.44
CA GLU A 21 42.01 0.10 21.15
C GLU A 21 41.03 -0.62 20.21
N GLU A 22 39.82 -0.96 20.70
CA GLU A 22 38.77 -1.50 19.85
C GLU A 22 38.51 -0.47 18.75
N LEU A 23 39.01 -0.76 17.54
CA LEU A 23 38.78 0.08 16.38
C LEU A 23 37.26 0.25 16.24
N PRO A 24 36.73 1.48 16.28
CA PRO A 24 35.30 1.69 16.19
C PRO A 24 34.81 1.11 14.88
N TYR A 25 33.86 0.17 14.97
CA TYR A 25 33.29 -0.55 13.83
C TYR A 25 32.83 0.43 12.75
N LYS A 26 33.53 0.38 11.60
CA LYS A 26 33.25 1.25 10.46
C LYS A 26 32.17 0.59 9.60
N LYS A 27 30.89 0.86 9.92
CA LYS A 27 29.76 0.56 9.02
C LYS A 27 30.03 1.19 7.66
N LYS A 28 30.00 0.38 6.60
CA LYS A 28 29.97 0.89 5.22
C LYS A 28 28.66 1.69 5.03
N VAL A 29 28.72 2.77 4.25
CA VAL A 29 27.53 3.57 3.91
C VAL A 29 26.50 2.65 3.24
N LYS A 30 25.34 2.49 3.87
CA LYS A 30 24.23 1.69 3.34
C LYS A 30 23.50 2.52 2.29
N PHE A 31 23.60 2.12 1.02
CA PHE A 31 22.67 2.56 -0.02
C PHE A 31 21.34 1.85 0.25
N ASP A 32 20.34 2.53 0.85
CA ASP A 32 18.95 2.07 1.09
C ASP A 32 18.74 0.54 1.16
N VAL A 33 19.59 -0.14 1.94
CA VAL A 33 19.59 -1.59 2.07
C VAL A 33 18.42 -2.00 2.96
N THR A 34 17.54 -2.84 2.45
CA THR A 34 16.32 -3.26 3.13
C THR A 34 16.45 -4.70 3.64
N SER A 35 15.98 -4.95 4.86
CA SER A 35 15.94 -6.32 5.42
C SER A 35 14.82 -7.12 4.76
N LYS A 36 15.11 -8.35 4.32
CA LYS A 36 14.09 -9.27 3.83
C LYS A 36 13.08 -9.67 4.92
N ASP A 37 13.48 -9.64 6.18
CA ASP A 37 12.61 -10.01 7.31
C ASP A 37 11.43 -9.03 7.49
N LEU A 38 11.48 -7.84 6.88
CA LEU A 38 10.35 -6.91 6.84
C LEU A 38 9.26 -7.34 5.85
N ILE A 39 9.60 -8.23 4.91
CA ILE A 39 8.65 -8.79 3.94
C ILE A 39 8.24 -10.18 4.41
N ASP A 40 7.04 -10.26 4.98
CA ASP A 40 6.43 -11.55 5.31
C ASP A 40 5.77 -12.14 4.06
N THR A 41 6.46 -13.05 3.37
CA THR A 41 5.99 -13.71 2.14
C THR A 41 4.85 -14.71 2.36
N LYS A 42 4.52 -15.04 3.62
CA LYS A 42 3.42 -15.95 3.95
C LYS A 42 2.11 -15.21 4.12
N SER A 43 2.18 -13.97 4.59
CA SER A 43 1.03 -13.11 4.82
C SER A 43 0.34 -12.68 3.53
N THR A 44 -0.96 -12.42 3.64
CA THR A 44 -1.78 -11.82 2.57
C THR A 44 -1.78 -10.31 2.73
N TYR A 45 -1.61 -9.61 1.61
CA TYR A 45 -1.64 -8.15 1.54
C TYR A 45 -2.79 -7.70 0.65
N LEU A 46 -3.27 -6.50 0.91
CA LEU A 46 -4.16 -5.74 0.05
C LEU A 46 -3.32 -4.81 -0.81
N TYR A 47 -3.37 -5.01 -2.12
CA TYR A 47 -2.79 -4.11 -3.10
C TYR A 47 -3.85 -3.15 -3.63
N VAL A 48 -3.55 -1.85 -3.63
CA VAL A 48 -4.41 -0.80 -4.20
C VAL A 48 -3.56 0.28 -4.88
N PRO A 49 -3.72 0.48 -6.19
CA PRO A 49 -3.09 1.59 -6.89
C PRO A 49 -3.96 2.84 -6.83
N VAL A 50 -3.32 4.00 -6.66
CA VAL A 50 -3.97 5.30 -6.59
C VAL A 50 -3.25 6.25 -7.54
N VAL A 51 -4.00 6.91 -8.43
CA VAL A 51 -3.50 8.10 -9.12
C VAL A 51 -3.51 9.23 -8.10
N VAL A 52 -2.36 9.80 -7.77
CA VAL A 52 -2.29 10.91 -6.82
C VAL A 52 -2.57 12.21 -7.55
N ASP A 53 -1.84 12.44 -8.64
CA ASP A 53 -1.87 13.70 -9.36
C ASP A 53 -1.57 13.49 -10.85
N THR A 54 -1.96 14.46 -11.68
CA THR A 54 -1.75 14.47 -13.12
C THR A 54 -1.76 15.91 -13.63
N LEU A 55 -1.28 16.13 -14.85
CA LEU A 55 -1.41 17.40 -15.53
C LEU A 55 -2.89 17.85 -15.57
N ARG A 56 -3.19 19.04 -15.04
CA ARG A 56 -4.57 19.57 -14.93
C ARG A 56 -5.32 19.67 -16.27
N THR A 57 -4.60 19.85 -17.38
CA THR A 57 -5.16 19.93 -18.74
C THR A 57 -5.35 18.56 -19.39
N SER A 58 -4.81 17.49 -18.80
CA SER A 58 -4.95 16.15 -19.34
C SER A 58 -6.37 15.63 -19.12
N THR A 59 -6.96 15.06 -20.17
CA THR A 59 -8.23 14.35 -20.10
C THR A 59 -8.06 12.83 -19.87
N ALA A 60 -6.82 12.35 -19.89
CA ALA A 60 -6.46 10.93 -19.82
C ALA A 60 -6.81 10.28 -18.48
N THR A 61 -6.62 11.01 -17.38
CA THR A 61 -6.87 10.57 -16.01
C THR A 61 -7.20 11.76 -15.12
N ARG A 62 -7.51 11.48 -13.85
CA ARG A 62 -7.92 12.48 -12.85
C ARG A 62 -7.12 12.27 -11.56
N PRO A 63 -6.76 13.34 -10.83
CA PRO A 63 -6.15 13.22 -9.52
C PRO A 63 -7.01 12.40 -8.56
N HIS A 64 -6.37 11.69 -7.64
CA HIS A 64 -6.99 10.87 -6.59
C HIS A 64 -7.95 9.76 -7.07
N TRP A 65 -7.86 9.32 -8.32
CA TRP A 65 -8.57 8.14 -8.80
C TRP A 65 -8.02 6.88 -8.13
N VAL A 66 -8.90 5.99 -7.67
CA VAL A 66 -8.53 4.75 -6.97
C VAL A 66 -8.82 3.55 -7.86
N GLY A 67 -7.85 2.65 -8.00
CA GLY A 67 -8.02 1.38 -8.70
C GLY A 67 -8.70 0.32 -7.82
N LEU A 68 -9.03 -0.81 -8.43
CA LEU A 68 -9.58 -1.96 -7.72
C LEU A 68 -8.51 -2.63 -6.85
N GLU A 69 -8.92 -3.03 -5.66
CA GLU A 69 -8.10 -3.77 -4.73
C GLU A 69 -7.87 -5.22 -5.16
N LYS A 70 -6.71 -5.78 -4.80
CA LYS A 70 -6.40 -7.20 -5.01
C LYS A 70 -5.76 -7.81 -3.77
N LYS A 71 -6.10 -9.07 -3.49
CA LYS A 71 -5.38 -9.88 -2.50
C LYS A 71 -4.10 -10.44 -3.13
N VAL A 72 -2.96 -10.13 -2.55
CA VAL A 72 -1.65 -10.43 -3.13
C VAL A 72 -0.68 -11.00 -2.08
N LYS A 73 0.39 -11.62 -2.57
CA LYS A 73 1.55 -12.03 -1.76
C LYS A 73 2.85 -11.54 -2.40
N PHE A 74 3.83 -11.27 -1.55
CA PHE A 74 5.20 -11.04 -1.97
C PHE A 74 5.89 -12.37 -2.28
N GLN A 75 6.71 -12.36 -3.32
CA GLN A 75 7.57 -13.47 -3.70
C GLN A 75 8.93 -12.93 -4.14
N PHE A 76 10.00 -13.31 -3.45
CA PHE A 76 11.35 -13.05 -3.94
C PHE A 76 11.72 -14.04 -5.05
N THR A 77 12.30 -13.53 -6.12
CA THR A 77 13.01 -14.29 -7.14
C THR A 77 14.50 -13.95 -7.07
N GLU A 78 15.30 -14.54 -7.95
CA GLU A 78 16.71 -14.19 -8.07
C GLU A 78 16.94 -12.71 -8.40
N ASN A 79 16.04 -12.09 -9.17
CA ASN A 79 16.25 -10.74 -9.70
C ASN A 79 15.17 -9.74 -9.29
N SER A 80 14.11 -10.17 -8.61
CA SER A 80 12.97 -9.31 -8.28
C SER A 80 12.31 -9.63 -6.94
N LEU A 81 11.58 -8.64 -6.43
CA LEU A 81 10.48 -8.81 -5.49
C LEU A 81 9.18 -8.68 -6.28
N ASP A 82 8.51 -9.80 -6.49
CA ASP A 82 7.26 -9.87 -7.23
C ASP A 82 6.07 -9.77 -6.28
N LEU A 83 5.02 -9.13 -6.78
CA LEU A 83 3.69 -9.12 -6.20
C LEU A 83 2.78 -9.95 -7.09
N VAL A 84 2.17 -10.98 -6.52
CA VAL A 84 1.28 -11.89 -7.24
C VAL A 84 -0.09 -11.94 -6.60
N GLN A 85 -1.14 -11.86 -7.40
CA GLN A 85 -2.51 -12.04 -6.95
C GLN A 85 -2.73 -13.51 -6.58
N ILE A 86 -3.36 -13.71 -5.42
CA ILE A 86 -3.68 -15.03 -4.88
C ILE A 86 -4.89 -15.60 -5.62
N GLU A 87 -4.88 -16.92 -5.87
CA GLU A 87 -6.05 -17.64 -6.37
C GLU A 87 -7.16 -17.61 -5.30
N ALA A 88 -8.38 -17.26 -5.72
CA ALA A 88 -9.49 -17.06 -4.80
C ALA A 88 -10.01 -18.39 -4.24
N ASP A 89 -9.90 -19.46 -5.02
CA ASP A 89 -10.33 -20.80 -4.64
C ASP A 89 -9.14 -21.65 -4.17
N ASP A 90 -9.12 -21.96 -2.87
CA ASP A 90 -8.02 -22.65 -2.22
C ASP A 90 -7.71 -24.03 -2.82
N ARG A 91 -8.68 -24.67 -3.50
CA ARG A 91 -8.48 -25.95 -4.21
C ARG A 91 -7.42 -25.87 -5.30
N PHE A 92 -7.13 -24.67 -5.82
CA PHE A 92 -6.26 -24.45 -6.96
C PHE A 92 -4.96 -23.69 -6.62
N ASN A 93 -4.72 -23.43 -5.33
CA ASN A 93 -3.52 -22.71 -4.85
C ASN A 93 -2.20 -23.43 -5.12
N ASP A 94 -2.22 -24.76 -5.24
CA ASP A 94 -1.03 -25.58 -5.45
C ASP A 94 -0.44 -25.44 -6.87
N ASN A 95 -1.23 -24.97 -7.83
CA ASN A 95 -0.74 -24.71 -9.18
C ASN A 95 -0.11 -23.31 -9.27
N PRO A 96 1.22 -23.18 -9.40
CA PRO A 96 1.87 -21.88 -9.43
C PRO A 96 1.46 -21.02 -10.63
N THR A 97 0.95 -21.61 -11.73
CA THR A 97 0.52 -20.84 -12.91
C THR A 97 -0.80 -20.10 -12.71
N ASN A 98 -1.55 -20.40 -11.64
CA ASN A 98 -2.80 -19.71 -11.31
C ASN A 98 -2.56 -18.35 -10.64
N LYS A 99 -1.33 -18.13 -10.15
CA LYS A 99 -0.92 -16.82 -9.61
C LYS A 99 -0.80 -15.82 -10.75
N LYS A 100 -1.50 -14.69 -10.65
CA LYS A 100 -1.47 -13.64 -11.66
C LYS A 100 -0.43 -12.59 -11.27
N PRO A 101 0.55 -12.26 -12.12
CA PRO A 101 1.48 -11.16 -11.87
C PRO A 101 0.73 -9.84 -11.68
N VAL A 102 1.18 -9.03 -10.72
CA VAL A 102 0.61 -7.70 -10.44
C VAL A 102 1.65 -6.62 -10.68
N LEU A 103 2.77 -6.73 -9.98
CA LEU A 103 3.85 -5.74 -9.98
C LEU A 103 5.17 -6.47 -9.74
N SER A 104 6.23 -6.08 -10.43
CA SER A 104 7.58 -6.58 -10.17
C SER A 104 8.54 -5.43 -9.89
N ILE A 105 9.34 -5.58 -8.83
CA ILE A 105 10.40 -4.63 -8.47
C ILE A 105 11.73 -5.35 -8.65
N PRO A 106 12.60 -4.92 -9.57
CA PRO A 106 13.96 -5.45 -9.64
C PRO A 106 14.69 -5.26 -8.30
N VAL A 107 15.43 -6.28 -7.86
CA VAL A 107 16.20 -6.22 -6.61
C VAL A 107 17.59 -6.80 -6.79
N THR A 108 18.55 -6.23 -6.06
CA THR A 108 19.85 -6.87 -5.82
C THR A 108 19.86 -7.45 -4.42
N HIS A 109 20.04 -8.77 -4.30
CA HIS A 109 20.14 -9.43 -2.99
C HIS A 109 21.54 -9.24 -2.43
N VAL A 110 21.66 -8.71 -1.21
CA VAL A 110 22.96 -8.43 -0.58
C VAL A 110 23.04 -9.04 0.81
N ASP A 111 24.23 -9.45 1.21
CA ASP A 111 24.53 -9.88 2.58
C ASP A 111 25.93 -9.41 2.95
N TYR A 112 26.19 -9.32 4.24
CA TYR A 112 27.47 -8.83 4.74
C TYR A 112 28.08 -9.85 5.69
N ARG A 113 29.41 -9.95 5.68
CA ARG A 113 30.19 -10.67 6.68
C ARG A 113 31.29 -9.77 7.21
N CYS A 114 31.86 -10.13 8.36
CA CYS A 114 33.09 -9.51 8.78
C CYS A 114 34.24 -10.01 7.90
N THR A 115 35.16 -9.12 7.53
CA THR A 115 36.46 -9.46 6.96
C THR A 115 37.26 -10.19 8.03
N GLU A 116 37.71 -11.39 7.71
CA GLU A 116 38.52 -12.24 8.58
C GLU A 116 40.02 -11.99 8.32
N ASP A 117 40.86 -12.17 9.33
CA ASP A 117 42.32 -12.21 9.19
C ASP A 117 42.83 -13.61 8.78
N ASP A 118 44.15 -13.78 8.64
CA ASP A 118 44.77 -15.06 8.27
C ASP A 118 44.50 -16.19 9.28
N TYR A 119 43.97 -15.87 10.47
CA TYR A 119 43.60 -16.79 11.54
C TYR A 119 42.09 -17.00 11.67
N GLY A 120 41.27 -16.33 10.84
CA GLY A 120 39.81 -16.42 10.87
C GLY A 120 39.13 -15.44 11.83
N ASP A 121 39.88 -14.50 12.43
CA ASP A 121 39.33 -13.55 13.39
C ASP A 121 38.77 -12.30 12.68
N CYS A 122 37.60 -11.85 13.12
CA CYS A 122 36.91 -10.68 12.55
C CYS A 122 37.67 -9.38 12.78
N GLN A 123 38.09 -8.71 11.71
CA GLN A 123 38.83 -7.44 11.74
C GLN A 123 37.94 -6.19 11.93
N ASN A 124 36.73 -6.33 12.49
CA ASN A 124 35.77 -5.23 12.69
C ASN A 124 35.47 -4.39 11.42
N LYS A 125 35.61 -5.01 10.24
CA LYS A 125 35.33 -4.43 8.93
C LYS A 125 34.34 -5.33 8.22
N GLU A 126 33.28 -4.77 7.63
CA GLU A 126 32.33 -5.54 6.83
C GLU A 126 32.72 -5.58 5.36
N GLU A 127 32.53 -6.73 4.74
CA GLU A 127 32.55 -6.95 3.31
C GLU A 127 31.26 -7.61 2.84
N GLU A 128 30.95 -7.43 1.56
CA GLU A 128 29.82 -8.12 0.95
C GLU A 128 30.11 -9.61 0.87
N ASN A 129 29.13 -10.42 1.23
CA ASN A 129 29.24 -11.87 1.26
C ASN A 129 28.61 -12.48 0.02
N ASP A 130 29.43 -12.63 -1.02
CA ASP A 130 28.98 -13.20 -2.29
C ASP A 130 28.86 -14.73 -2.30
N ASP A 131 29.42 -15.40 -1.30
CA ASP A 131 29.42 -16.87 -1.18
C ASP A 131 28.03 -17.45 -0.89
N LYS A 132 27.08 -16.60 -0.50
CA LYS A 132 25.69 -17.00 -0.24
C LYS A 132 24.84 -16.91 -1.49
N HIS A 133 24.15 -18.01 -1.79
CA HIS A 133 23.03 -18.03 -2.73
C HIS A 133 22.00 -16.94 -2.39
N TRP A 134 21.44 -16.26 -3.41
CA TRP A 134 20.59 -15.08 -3.26
C TRP A 134 19.45 -15.27 -2.24
N SER A 135 18.84 -16.45 -2.21
CA SER A 135 17.71 -16.79 -1.32
C SER A 135 18.10 -16.83 0.16
N LYS A 136 19.39 -16.99 0.47
CA LYS A 136 19.93 -16.99 1.84
C LYS A 136 20.50 -15.64 2.27
N ARG A 137 20.64 -14.68 1.34
CA ARG A 137 21.09 -13.32 1.63
C ARG A 137 20.00 -12.57 2.41
N LYS A 138 20.37 -11.88 3.49
CA LYS A 138 19.43 -11.27 4.44
C LYS A 138 18.82 -9.96 3.99
N TYR A 139 19.45 -9.29 3.04
CA TYR A 139 19.05 -7.96 2.61
C TYR A 139 18.81 -7.91 1.10
N PHE A 140 18.15 -6.84 0.67
CA PHE A 140 17.97 -6.52 -0.74
C PHE A 140 17.99 -5.00 -0.95
N VAL A 141 18.33 -4.59 -2.17
CA VAL A 141 18.28 -3.20 -2.63
C VAL A 141 17.26 -3.14 -3.77
N PRO A 142 16.11 -2.46 -3.61
CA PRO A 142 15.12 -2.32 -4.66
C PRO A 142 15.52 -1.28 -5.71
N ASP A 143 15.25 -1.55 -6.97
CA ASP A 143 15.35 -0.59 -8.07
C ASP A 143 13.95 -0.25 -8.59
N LEU A 144 13.43 0.89 -8.13
CA LEU A 144 12.12 1.38 -8.53
C LEU A 144 12.09 1.96 -9.94
N THR A 145 13.23 2.25 -10.57
CA THR A 145 13.25 2.76 -11.95
C THR A 145 12.88 1.69 -12.96
N GLY A 146 13.16 0.42 -12.62
CA GLY A 146 12.79 -0.75 -13.41
C GLY A 146 11.49 -1.42 -12.95
N LEU A 147 10.70 -0.78 -12.09
CA LEU A 147 9.42 -1.32 -11.62
C LEU A 147 8.46 -1.53 -12.79
N THR A 148 7.86 -2.72 -12.89
CA THR A 148 6.85 -3.05 -13.90
C THR A 148 5.48 -3.29 -13.27
N ILE A 149 4.43 -2.87 -13.98
CA ILE A 149 3.04 -3.19 -13.64
C ILE A 149 2.53 -4.15 -14.71
N ASP A 150 2.29 -5.39 -14.29
CA ASP A 150 1.88 -6.48 -15.19
C ASP A 150 0.36 -6.68 -15.18
N GLU A 151 -0.33 -6.13 -14.19
CA GLU A 151 -1.78 -6.18 -14.11
C GLU A 151 -2.49 -5.18 -15.02
N VAL A 152 -3.76 -5.47 -15.28
CA VAL A 152 -4.75 -4.48 -15.69
C VAL A 152 -5.63 -4.12 -14.47
N ASN A 153 -5.90 -2.83 -14.32
CA ASN A 153 -6.69 -2.28 -13.23
C ASN A 153 -7.74 -1.27 -13.76
N PHE A 154 -8.73 -0.93 -12.93
CA PHE A 154 -9.79 0.03 -13.25
C PHE A 154 -9.33 1.49 -13.08
N LEU A 155 -8.12 1.78 -13.54
CA LEU A 155 -7.58 3.13 -13.65
C LEU A 155 -7.88 3.66 -15.07
N PRO A 156 -8.15 4.97 -15.25
CA PRO A 156 -8.54 5.52 -16.55
C PRO A 156 -7.56 5.19 -17.68
N ILE A 157 -6.25 5.36 -17.44
CA ILE A 157 -5.20 5.05 -18.41
C ILE A 157 -5.10 3.55 -18.69
N SER A 158 -5.19 2.71 -17.65
CA SER A 158 -5.15 1.24 -17.80
C SER A 158 -6.31 0.74 -18.66
N LEU A 159 -7.52 1.24 -18.44
CA LEU A 159 -8.70 0.89 -19.23
C LEU A 159 -8.59 1.39 -20.68
N GLN A 160 -8.15 2.63 -20.88
CA GLN A 160 -7.94 3.17 -22.23
C GLN A 160 -6.88 2.38 -23.00
N ASN A 161 -5.83 1.90 -22.32
CA ASN A 161 -4.83 1.03 -22.93
C ASN A 161 -5.38 -0.36 -23.26
N LEU A 162 -6.24 -0.93 -22.41
CA LEU A 162 -6.87 -2.22 -22.66
C LEU A 162 -7.71 -2.22 -23.95
N PHE A 163 -8.44 -1.13 -24.21
CA PHE A 163 -9.36 -1.05 -25.35
C PHE A 163 -8.82 -0.31 -26.57
N GLY A 164 -7.79 0.54 -26.42
CA GLY A 164 -7.30 1.40 -27.50
C GLY A 164 -5.79 1.62 -27.57
N GLY A 165 -5.00 1.11 -26.61
CA GLY A 165 -3.55 1.27 -26.60
C GLY A 165 -3.10 2.74 -26.65
N CYS A 166 -3.82 3.62 -25.96
CA CYS A 166 -3.69 5.07 -26.11
C CYS A 166 -2.41 5.68 -25.54
N TYR A 167 -1.75 5.03 -24.59
CA TYR A 167 -0.62 5.58 -23.87
C TYR A 167 0.52 4.59 -23.83
N SER A 168 1.73 5.09 -24.05
CA SER A 168 2.97 4.36 -23.75
C SER A 168 3.65 4.92 -22.51
N ASN A 169 4.26 4.01 -21.76
CA ASN A 169 5.10 4.35 -20.61
C ASN A 169 6.44 4.90 -21.11
N GLY A 170 6.80 6.08 -20.63
CA GLY A 170 8.14 6.66 -20.70
C GLY A 170 8.96 6.33 -19.45
N ALA A 171 9.86 7.24 -19.08
CA ALA A 171 10.67 7.09 -17.86
C ALA A 171 9.82 7.09 -16.58
N THR A 172 10.22 6.23 -15.64
CA THR A 172 9.69 6.15 -14.28
C THR A 172 10.65 6.86 -13.33
N GLU A 173 10.14 7.81 -12.55
CA GLU A 173 10.90 8.54 -11.53
C GLU A 173 10.42 8.09 -10.14
N PRO A 174 11.25 7.37 -9.36
CA PRO A 174 10.92 6.99 -8.00
C PRO A 174 10.82 8.23 -7.10
N LYS A 175 9.76 8.32 -6.30
CA LYS A 175 9.57 9.40 -5.31
C LYS A 175 9.76 8.90 -3.89
N SER A 176 9.27 7.70 -3.57
CA SER A 176 9.37 7.13 -2.22
C SER A 176 9.22 5.60 -2.21
N PHE A 177 9.94 4.95 -1.28
CA PHE A 177 9.80 3.53 -0.91
C PHE A 177 9.68 3.43 0.61
N LYS A 178 8.48 3.19 1.13
CA LYS A 178 8.20 3.12 2.57
C LYS A 178 7.80 1.70 2.95
N LEU A 179 8.74 0.92 3.49
CA LEU A 179 8.48 -0.41 4.01
C LEU A 179 8.51 -0.41 5.55
N ASN A 180 7.49 -1.02 6.15
CA ASN A 180 7.43 -1.31 7.59
C ASN A 180 6.69 -2.64 7.83
N ASP A 181 6.42 -2.95 9.10
CA ASP A 181 5.71 -4.16 9.54
C ASP A 181 4.25 -4.25 9.06
N LYS A 182 3.64 -3.12 8.71
CA LYS A 182 2.27 -3.05 8.17
C LYS A 182 2.22 -3.18 6.65
N GLY A 183 3.35 -3.06 5.96
CA GLY A 183 3.41 -3.22 4.51
C GLY A 183 4.29 -2.19 3.82
N LEU A 184 4.06 -2.05 2.52
CA LEU A 184 4.87 -1.29 1.59
C LEU A 184 4.02 -0.24 0.87
N VAL A 185 4.49 1.01 0.86
CA VAL A 185 3.93 2.09 0.04
C VAL A 185 5.01 2.60 -0.91
N ILE A 186 4.71 2.56 -2.21
CA ILE A 186 5.61 3.00 -3.28
C ILE A 186 4.98 4.21 -3.95
N GLU A 187 5.76 5.27 -4.12
CA GLU A 187 5.35 6.47 -4.85
C GLU A 187 6.27 6.64 -6.06
N ILE A 188 5.68 6.74 -7.25
CA ILE A 188 6.41 7.00 -8.51
C ILE A 188 5.74 8.11 -9.30
N GLU A 189 6.51 8.75 -10.17
CA GLU A 189 6.00 9.60 -11.23
C GLU A 189 6.33 8.96 -12.57
N GLN A 190 5.30 8.73 -13.38
CA GLN A 190 5.41 8.07 -14.67
C GLN A 190 5.22 9.10 -15.78
N ASN A 191 6.19 9.19 -16.68
CA ASN A 191 5.99 9.91 -17.94
C ASN A 191 5.11 9.05 -18.86
N LEU A 192 4.09 9.65 -19.46
CA LEU A 192 3.22 9.02 -20.44
C LEU A 192 3.23 9.80 -21.74
N LYS A 193 3.07 9.07 -22.84
CA LYS A 193 2.92 9.65 -24.18
C LYS A 193 1.65 9.13 -24.84
N THR A 194 0.80 10.05 -25.28
CA THR A 194 -0.40 9.76 -26.06
C THR A 194 -0.01 9.29 -27.46
N GLN A 195 -0.59 8.17 -27.88
CA GLN A 195 -0.42 7.63 -29.22
C GLN A 195 -1.33 8.35 -30.21
N GLY A 196 -0.85 8.53 -31.45
CA GLY A 196 -1.51 9.37 -32.45
C GLY A 196 -2.97 9.00 -32.74
N GLN A 197 -3.32 7.71 -32.67
CA GLN A 197 -4.70 7.25 -32.86
C GLN A 197 -5.68 7.71 -31.77
N CYS A 198 -5.19 8.09 -30.59
CA CYS A 198 -6.01 8.59 -29.49
C CYS A 198 -5.97 10.12 -29.34
N ALA A 199 -5.00 10.79 -29.96
CA ALA A 199 -4.85 12.25 -29.89
C ALA A 199 -6.09 13.01 -30.39
N GLY A 200 -6.77 12.50 -31.42
CA GLY A 200 -7.99 13.09 -31.96
C GLY A 200 -9.26 12.87 -31.11
N PHE A 201 -9.27 11.85 -30.25
CA PHE A 201 -10.41 11.56 -29.36
C PHE A 201 -10.41 12.39 -28.07
N LEU A 202 -9.25 12.92 -27.69
CA LEU A 202 -9.02 13.58 -26.41
C LEU A 202 -9.02 15.12 -26.50
N ASN A 203 -9.30 15.69 -27.68
CA ASN A 203 -9.10 17.10 -28.03
C ASN A 203 -7.64 17.59 -27.83
N ASP A 204 -6.68 16.67 -27.69
CA ASP A 204 -5.26 16.99 -27.43
C ASP A 204 -4.52 17.57 -28.65
N LEU A 205 -5.16 17.60 -29.84
CA LEU A 205 -4.57 18.19 -31.05
C LEU A 205 -4.58 19.73 -31.05
N GLU A 206 -5.36 20.36 -30.16
CA GLU A 206 -5.36 21.83 -30.01
C GLU A 206 -4.09 22.32 -29.30
N ASP A 207 -3.50 21.48 -28.45
CA ASP A 207 -2.23 21.74 -27.78
C ASP A 207 -1.41 20.45 -27.65
N LEU A 208 -0.46 20.28 -28.59
CA LEU A 208 0.40 19.11 -28.66
C LEU A 208 1.28 18.92 -27.41
N SER A 209 1.42 19.92 -26.54
CA SER A 209 2.13 19.77 -25.27
C SER A 209 1.42 18.82 -24.30
N ASN A 210 0.10 18.62 -24.45
CA ASN A 210 -0.68 17.66 -23.64
C ASN A 210 -0.46 16.20 -24.04
N LEU A 211 0.17 15.93 -25.20
CA LEU A 211 0.46 14.56 -25.65
C LEU A 211 1.58 13.89 -24.86
N SER A 212 2.30 14.64 -24.02
CA SER A 212 3.32 14.10 -23.12
C SER A 212 3.12 14.70 -21.74
N PHE A 213 2.74 13.87 -20.78
CA PHE A 213 2.37 14.32 -19.44
C PHE A 213 2.90 13.37 -18.36
N LYS A 214 2.89 13.85 -17.13
CA LYS A 214 3.30 13.10 -15.94
C LYS A 214 2.06 12.69 -15.16
N VAL A 215 2.09 11.47 -14.63
CA VAL A 215 1.10 10.97 -13.69
C VAL A 215 1.82 10.44 -12.46
N GLN A 216 1.38 10.87 -11.29
CA GLN A 216 1.90 10.37 -10.03
C GLN A 216 1.03 9.22 -9.54
N TYR A 217 1.67 8.09 -9.25
CA TYR A 217 1.02 6.90 -8.72
C TYR A 217 1.52 6.60 -7.31
N THR A 218 0.61 6.14 -6.46
CA THR A 218 0.96 5.46 -5.21
C THR A 218 0.42 4.03 -5.25
N TYR A 219 1.30 3.06 -5.02
CA TYR A 219 0.93 1.66 -4.86
C TYR A 219 0.97 1.33 -3.38
N ASN A 220 -0.17 0.99 -2.81
CA ASN A 220 -0.32 0.59 -1.41
C ASN A 220 -0.37 -0.93 -1.35
N ILE A 221 0.55 -1.56 -0.63
CA ILE A 221 0.59 -3.01 -0.38
C ILE A 221 0.59 -3.23 1.12
N LEU A 222 -0.60 -3.29 1.70
CA LEU A 222 -0.80 -3.27 3.16
C LEU A 222 -1.16 -4.67 3.64
N LYS A 223 -0.53 -5.13 4.73
CA LYS A 223 -0.80 -6.42 5.33
C LYS A 223 -2.27 -6.46 5.78
N LEU A 224 -3.06 -7.40 5.25
CA LEU A 224 -4.51 -7.32 5.36
C LEU A 224 -4.99 -7.38 6.81
N ASP A 225 -4.37 -8.20 7.65
CA ASP A 225 -4.67 -8.34 9.08
C ASP A 225 -4.28 -7.10 9.91
N SER A 226 -3.42 -6.22 9.40
CA SER A 226 -3.01 -4.98 10.07
C SER A 226 -4.00 -3.82 9.88
N ILE A 227 -4.87 -3.90 8.86
CA ILE A 227 -5.84 -2.85 8.50
C ILE A 227 -7.30 -3.30 8.63
N SER A 228 -7.55 -4.61 8.71
CA SER A 228 -8.88 -5.19 8.89
C SER A 228 -9.15 -5.59 10.33
N SER A 229 -10.44 -5.65 10.67
CA SER A 229 -10.88 -6.24 11.93
C SER A 229 -10.88 -7.76 11.83
N PRO A 230 -10.62 -8.50 12.92
CA PRO A 230 -10.79 -9.96 12.90
C PRO A 230 -12.26 -10.31 12.59
N THR A 231 -12.52 -11.38 11.85
CA THR A 231 -13.91 -11.79 11.56
C THR A 231 -14.56 -12.46 12.78
N CYS A 232 -15.81 -12.14 13.07
CA CYS A 232 -16.58 -12.82 14.11
C CYS A 232 -16.98 -14.24 13.67
N ASP A 233 -16.70 -15.24 14.51
CA ASP A 233 -17.18 -16.62 14.27
C ASP A 233 -18.57 -16.80 14.89
N PRO A 234 -19.63 -17.02 14.09
CA PRO A 234 -20.99 -17.19 14.60
C PRO A 234 -21.16 -18.40 15.53
N LYS A 235 -20.23 -19.36 15.52
CA LYS A 235 -20.22 -20.53 16.41
C LYS A 235 -19.59 -20.26 17.77
N VAL A 236 -18.85 -19.15 17.90
CA VAL A 236 -18.18 -18.77 19.15
C VAL A 236 -19.08 -17.82 19.95
N PRO A 237 -19.33 -18.07 21.25
CA PRO A 237 -20.12 -17.17 22.09
C PRO A 237 -19.58 -15.73 22.06
N VAL A 238 -20.48 -14.74 22.04
CA VAL A 238 -20.13 -13.30 21.96
C VAL A 238 -19.11 -12.89 23.03
N SER A 239 -19.20 -13.45 24.24
CA SER A 239 -18.26 -13.19 25.34
C SER A 239 -16.84 -13.69 25.11
N LYS A 240 -16.62 -14.56 24.13
CA LYS A 240 -15.32 -15.15 23.75
C LYS A 240 -14.79 -14.64 22.40
N GLN A 241 -15.55 -13.80 21.69
CA GLN A 241 -15.10 -13.20 20.44
C GLN A 241 -14.21 -11.98 20.71
N PRO A 242 -13.32 -11.60 19.77
CA PRO A 242 -12.61 -10.33 19.86
C PRO A 242 -13.61 -9.16 19.94
N SER A 243 -13.36 -8.23 20.86
CA SER A 243 -14.27 -7.09 21.11
C SER A 243 -14.47 -6.21 19.86
N ASN A 244 -13.48 -6.18 18.96
CA ASN A 244 -13.49 -5.44 17.71
C ASN A 244 -13.80 -6.32 16.48
N CYS A 245 -14.26 -7.57 16.63
CA CYS A 245 -14.47 -8.42 15.46
C CYS A 245 -15.56 -7.87 14.52
N TYR A 246 -15.41 -8.05 13.22
CA TYR A 246 -16.36 -7.66 12.19
C TYR A 246 -17.32 -8.80 11.84
N SER A 247 -18.61 -8.48 11.76
CA SER A 247 -19.65 -9.41 11.31
C SER A 247 -19.91 -9.19 9.83
N VAL A 248 -19.59 -10.20 9.02
CA VAL A 248 -19.91 -10.25 7.58
C VAL A 248 -21.42 -10.21 7.41
N VAL A 249 -21.89 -9.41 6.46
CA VAL A 249 -23.30 -9.25 6.15
C VAL A 249 -23.50 -9.59 4.69
N GLU A 250 -24.29 -10.62 4.42
CA GLU A 250 -24.71 -10.95 3.06
C GLU A 250 -25.60 -9.83 2.51
N TYR A 251 -25.36 -9.46 1.26
CA TYR A 251 -26.08 -8.40 0.56
C TYR A 251 -27.03 -9.04 -0.47
N PRO A 252 -28.34 -9.09 -0.21
CA PRO A 252 -29.30 -9.67 -1.12
C PRO A 252 -29.54 -8.71 -2.29
N ARG A 253 -28.63 -8.75 -3.26
CA ARG A 253 -28.50 -7.81 -4.38
C ARG A 253 -29.84 -7.47 -5.05
N GLU A 254 -30.64 -8.48 -5.39
CA GLU A 254 -31.92 -8.29 -6.09
C GLU A 254 -32.92 -7.39 -5.34
N ARG A 255 -32.85 -7.38 -4.00
CA ARG A 255 -33.75 -6.58 -3.15
C ARG A 255 -33.11 -5.27 -2.73
N ASP A 256 -31.87 -5.35 -2.28
CA ASP A 256 -31.23 -4.25 -1.55
C ASP A 256 -30.54 -3.26 -2.48
N GLU A 257 -30.10 -3.67 -3.67
CA GLU A 257 -29.44 -2.77 -4.64
C GLU A 257 -30.33 -1.61 -5.07
N ASN A 258 -31.64 -1.88 -5.24
CA ASN A 258 -32.63 -0.86 -5.60
C ASN A 258 -32.96 0.13 -4.47
N VAL A 259 -32.58 -0.19 -3.23
CA VAL A 259 -32.89 0.62 -2.04
C VAL A 259 -31.65 1.34 -1.54
N PHE A 260 -30.52 0.63 -1.45
CA PHE A 260 -29.29 1.09 -0.81
C PHE A 260 -28.14 1.30 -1.80
N GLY A 261 -28.24 0.84 -3.05
CA GLY A 261 -27.24 1.03 -4.09
C GLY A 261 -26.20 -0.08 -4.22
N PHE A 262 -25.06 0.21 -4.83
CA PHE A 262 -24.03 -0.76 -5.21
C PHE A 262 -22.89 -0.88 -4.18
N PHE A 263 -23.22 -0.87 -2.89
CA PHE A 263 -22.23 -0.99 -1.82
C PHE A 263 -21.99 -2.46 -1.47
N ASN A 264 -21.41 -3.22 -2.41
CA ASN A 264 -21.11 -4.62 -2.18
C ASN A 264 -19.77 -5.06 -2.75
N THR A 265 -19.28 -6.19 -2.24
CA THR A 265 -18.19 -6.97 -2.82
C THR A 265 -18.78 -8.28 -3.32
N GLU A 266 -18.54 -8.60 -4.59
CA GLU A 266 -18.90 -9.89 -5.18
C GLU A 266 -17.82 -10.93 -4.85
N SER A 267 -18.25 -12.14 -4.47
CA SER A 267 -17.41 -13.33 -4.43
C SER A 267 -18.04 -14.43 -5.27
N ARG A 268 -17.18 -15.27 -5.86
CA ARG A 268 -17.57 -16.37 -6.73
C ARG A 268 -16.89 -17.64 -6.26
N VAL A 269 -17.67 -18.70 -6.10
CA VAL A 269 -17.19 -20.03 -5.70
C VAL A 269 -17.62 -21.03 -6.76
N LEU A 270 -16.67 -21.80 -7.30
CA LEU A 270 -17.00 -22.86 -8.25
C LEU A 270 -17.73 -24.00 -7.53
N ASP A 271 -18.64 -24.67 -8.22
CA ASP A 271 -19.37 -25.79 -7.63
C ASP A 271 -18.50 -27.04 -7.38
N VAL A 272 -19.14 -28.13 -6.95
CA VAL A 272 -18.48 -29.41 -6.64
C VAL A 272 -17.81 -30.05 -7.86
N ASP A 273 -18.28 -29.71 -9.07
CA ASP A 273 -17.74 -30.20 -10.34
C ASP A 273 -16.78 -29.17 -10.99
N ASN A 274 -16.46 -28.09 -10.27
CA ASN A 274 -15.63 -26.96 -10.69
C ASN A 274 -16.22 -26.12 -11.84
N HIS A 275 -17.55 -26.10 -12.00
CA HIS A 275 -18.20 -25.19 -12.94
C HIS A 275 -18.44 -23.82 -12.32
N ASP A 276 -18.30 -22.80 -13.17
CA ASP A 276 -18.72 -21.44 -12.86
C ASP A 276 -20.21 -21.31 -13.16
N ASN A 277 -21.02 -21.15 -12.11
CA ASN A 277 -22.46 -21.02 -12.20
C ASN A 277 -22.94 -19.79 -11.41
N GLN A 278 -24.17 -19.33 -11.68
CA GLN A 278 -24.73 -18.17 -10.99
C GLN A 278 -25.00 -18.45 -9.51
N ASP A 279 -25.27 -19.70 -9.14
CA ASP A 279 -25.53 -20.11 -7.75
C ASP A 279 -24.29 -19.95 -6.85
N GLY A 280 -23.10 -19.97 -7.44
CA GLY A 280 -21.83 -19.73 -6.77
C GLY A 280 -21.50 -18.26 -6.51
N VAL A 281 -22.36 -17.32 -6.96
CA VAL A 281 -22.16 -15.88 -6.77
C VAL A 281 -22.81 -15.41 -5.49
N SER A 282 -22.04 -14.76 -4.63
CA SER A 282 -22.53 -14.11 -3.42
C SER A 282 -22.03 -12.67 -3.32
N PHE A 283 -22.78 -11.85 -2.59
CA PHE A 283 -22.46 -10.44 -2.41
C PHE A 283 -22.40 -10.13 -0.93
N LYS A 284 -21.40 -9.38 -0.50
CA LYS A 284 -21.23 -8.93 0.89
C LYS A 284 -21.42 -7.42 0.96
N LEU A 285 -22.11 -6.93 1.98
CA LEU A 285 -22.35 -5.50 2.17
C LEU A 285 -21.04 -4.79 2.51
N ASN A 286 -20.75 -3.72 1.78
CA ASN A 286 -19.64 -2.82 2.08
C ASN A 286 -20.05 -1.85 3.17
N ARG A 287 -19.47 -2.01 4.37
CA ARG A 287 -19.67 -1.07 5.48
C ARG A 287 -18.47 -1.04 6.42
N PHE A 288 -18.30 0.08 7.13
CA PHE A 288 -17.36 0.12 8.25
C PHE A 288 -17.76 -0.84 9.36
N ASN A 289 -16.78 -1.34 10.11
CA ASN A 289 -17.05 -2.11 11.31
C ASN A 289 -17.76 -1.23 12.37
N PRO A 290 -19.03 -1.52 12.72
CA PRO A 290 -19.79 -0.71 13.66
C PRO A 290 -19.15 -0.68 15.06
N LYS A 291 -18.30 -1.66 15.41
CA LYS A 291 -17.62 -1.72 16.71
C LYS A 291 -16.48 -0.70 16.84
N ARG A 292 -16.03 -0.06 15.75
CA ARG A 292 -15.02 1.01 15.81
C ARG A 292 -15.56 2.28 16.47
N LYS A 293 -16.89 2.49 16.47
CA LYS A 293 -17.63 3.66 16.99
C LYS A 293 -17.28 5.01 16.36
N VAL A 294 -15.99 5.33 16.19
CA VAL A 294 -15.49 6.56 15.58
C VAL A 294 -14.66 6.22 14.35
N ILE A 295 -14.95 6.88 13.23
CA ILE A 295 -14.22 6.75 11.97
C ILE A 295 -13.52 8.09 11.69
N PRO A 296 -12.19 8.17 11.85
CA PRO A 296 -11.45 9.41 11.60
C PRO A 296 -11.30 9.64 10.10
N TYR A 297 -11.51 10.89 9.68
CA TYR A 297 -11.22 11.43 8.36
C TYR A 297 -10.25 12.59 8.48
N TYR A 298 -9.12 12.48 7.80
CA TYR A 298 -8.09 13.50 7.82
C TYR A 298 -8.32 14.51 6.69
N LEU A 299 -7.90 15.76 6.89
CA LEU A 299 -7.97 16.79 5.83
C LEU A 299 -6.67 16.85 5.04
N SER A 300 -6.75 16.93 3.71
CA SER A 300 -5.59 17.21 2.88
C SER A 300 -5.07 18.64 3.06
N ASN A 301 -3.84 18.89 2.61
CA ASN A 301 -3.16 20.16 2.84
C ASN A 301 -3.92 21.40 2.32
N GLY A 302 -4.73 21.26 1.27
CA GLY A 302 -5.52 22.34 0.69
C GLY A 302 -6.45 23.03 1.69
N PHE A 303 -7.00 22.27 2.66
CA PHE A 303 -7.87 22.82 3.70
C PHE A 303 -7.17 23.79 4.67
N PHE A 304 -5.85 23.73 4.77
CA PHE A 304 -5.10 24.58 5.72
C PHE A 304 -4.66 25.92 5.12
N LYS A 305 -5.00 26.19 3.86
CA LYS A 305 -4.71 27.48 3.22
C LYS A 305 -5.76 28.52 3.62
N PRO A 306 -5.38 29.79 3.90
CA PRO A 306 -6.32 30.84 4.31
C PRO A 306 -7.50 31.05 3.35
N GLU A 307 -7.26 30.98 2.05
CA GLU A 307 -8.26 31.13 0.99
C GLU A 307 -9.35 30.05 1.02
N ASN A 308 -9.05 28.88 1.59
CA ASN A 308 -9.97 27.74 1.68
C ASN A 308 -10.69 27.65 3.03
N ALA A 309 -10.57 28.66 3.90
CA ALA A 309 -11.17 28.66 5.23
C ALA A 309 -12.69 28.43 5.22
N ALA A 310 -13.40 29.07 4.28
CA ALA A 310 -14.85 28.88 4.13
C ALA A 310 -15.22 27.44 3.73
N ILE A 311 -14.41 26.80 2.87
CA ILE A 311 -14.62 25.40 2.48
C ILE A 311 -14.34 24.47 3.66
N LYS A 312 -13.29 24.74 4.43
CA LYS A 312 -12.99 24.01 5.66
C LYS A 312 -14.15 24.09 6.66
N GLU A 313 -14.69 25.28 6.92
CA GLU A 313 -15.87 25.46 7.80
C GLU A 313 -17.09 24.69 7.28
N ALA A 314 -17.36 24.76 5.96
CA ALA A 314 -18.45 24.00 5.34
C ALA A 314 -18.26 22.47 5.48
N THR A 315 -17.02 21.97 5.43
CA THR A 315 -16.72 20.55 5.68
C THR A 315 -17.05 20.14 7.11
N TYR A 316 -16.71 20.96 8.10
CA TYR A 316 -17.10 20.74 9.49
C TYR A 316 -18.63 20.72 9.66
N GLU A 317 -19.34 21.66 9.02
CA GLU A 317 -20.80 21.69 9.05
C GLU A 317 -21.40 20.42 8.41
N GLY A 318 -20.85 19.97 7.28
CA GLY A 318 -21.24 18.72 6.63
C GLY A 318 -21.08 17.52 7.55
N PHE A 319 -19.96 17.40 8.25
CA PHE A 319 -19.73 16.33 9.23
C PHE A 319 -20.70 16.38 10.40
N ASN A 320 -21.03 17.56 10.91
CA ASN A 320 -22.02 17.72 11.96
C ASN A 320 -23.41 17.22 11.51
N ARG A 321 -23.81 17.55 10.27
CA ARG A 321 -25.07 17.08 9.68
C ARG A 321 -25.09 15.56 9.50
N ILE A 322 -24.01 14.97 8.99
CA ILE A 322 -23.89 13.51 8.84
C ILE A 322 -23.96 12.82 10.21
N ASN A 323 -23.22 13.31 11.20
CA ASN A 323 -23.22 12.75 12.55
C ASN A 323 -24.58 12.85 13.24
N ASN A 324 -25.36 13.90 12.96
CA ASN A 324 -26.74 13.99 13.45
C ASN A 324 -27.61 12.89 12.83
N ALA A 325 -27.55 12.67 11.52
CA ALA A 325 -28.28 11.60 10.85
C ALA A 325 -27.85 10.20 11.34
N LEU A 326 -26.55 9.98 11.57
CA LEU A 326 -26.02 8.73 12.12
C LEU A 326 -26.51 8.46 13.56
N ARG A 327 -26.72 9.52 14.35
CA ARG A 327 -27.29 9.43 15.70
C ARG A 327 -28.79 9.17 15.67
N GLU A 328 -29.53 9.85 14.81
CA GLU A 328 -30.98 9.66 14.64
C GLU A 328 -31.34 8.25 14.14
N SER A 329 -30.45 7.63 13.38
CA SER A 329 -30.60 6.26 12.88
C SER A 329 -30.09 5.17 13.84
N ASP A 330 -29.60 5.53 15.03
CA ASP A 330 -29.00 4.61 16.00
C ASP A 330 -27.91 3.70 15.39
N SER A 331 -27.12 4.26 14.45
CA SER A 331 -26.09 3.50 13.72
C SER A 331 -24.92 3.03 14.59
N GLY A 332 -24.76 3.64 15.78
CA GLY A 332 -23.62 3.42 16.67
C GLY A 332 -22.28 3.95 16.14
N LEU A 333 -22.29 4.70 15.03
CA LEU A 333 -21.12 5.27 14.37
C LEU A 333 -21.10 6.79 14.45
N GLN A 334 -19.90 7.34 14.51
CA GLN A 334 -19.59 8.76 14.43
C GLN A 334 -18.39 8.96 13.50
N LEU A 335 -18.42 10.00 12.69
CA LEU A 335 -17.29 10.47 11.91
C LEU A 335 -16.57 11.59 12.67
N GLU A 336 -15.25 11.62 12.59
CA GLU A 336 -14.42 12.65 13.22
C GLU A 336 -13.49 13.28 12.18
N ILE A 337 -13.42 14.61 12.16
CA ILE A 337 -12.40 15.32 11.37
C ILE A 337 -11.13 15.39 12.20
N VAL A 338 -10.01 14.95 11.62
CA VAL A 338 -8.69 15.03 12.23
C VAL A 338 -7.81 15.98 11.42
N GLU A 339 -7.28 17.01 12.09
CA GLU A 339 -6.37 17.98 11.48
C GLU A 339 -4.92 17.54 11.66
N GLU A 340 -4.35 16.94 10.62
CA GLU A 340 -2.93 16.58 10.57
C GLU A 340 -2.35 17.05 9.23
N LYS A 341 -1.31 17.89 9.29
CA LYS A 341 -0.67 18.46 8.09
C LYS A 341 0.38 17.50 7.54
N GLY A 342 0.63 17.62 6.24
CA GLY A 342 1.72 16.89 5.58
C GLY A 342 1.40 15.43 5.25
N LEU A 343 0.13 15.03 5.35
CA LEU A 343 -0.31 13.70 4.93
C LEU A 343 -0.27 13.57 3.41
N ASN A 344 0.14 12.39 2.93
CA ASN A 344 0.10 12.04 1.52
C ASN A 344 -1.32 11.53 1.16
N PRO A 345 -2.06 12.19 0.24
CA PRO A 345 -3.37 11.73 -0.22
C PRO A 345 -3.34 10.37 -0.97
N GLY A 346 -2.18 9.91 -1.44
CA GLY A 346 -2.00 8.60 -2.06
C GLY A 346 -1.96 7.43 -1.08
N ASP A 347 -1.62 7.69 0.18
CA ASP A 347 -1.53 6.67 1.24
C ASP A 347 -2.94 6.33 1.75
N ILE A 348 -3.32 5.05 1.72
CA ILE A 348 -4.67 4.58 2.09
C ILE A 348 -4.75 4.09 3.54
N THR A 349 -3.73 4.32 4.37
CA THR A 349 -3.75 3.93 5.79
C THR A 349 -4.67 4.80 6.65
N LYS A 350 -5.11 5.95 6.12
CA LYS A 350 -5.97 6.92 6.78
C LYS A 350 -7.09 7.38 5.84
N ASN A 351 -8.34 7.32 6.28
CA ASN A 351 -9.45 7.92 5.51
C ASN A 351 -9.19 9.43 5.34
N MET A 352 -9.51 9.99 4.19
CA MET A 352 -9.14 11.38 3.91
C MET A 352 -10.20 12.13 3.10
N ILE A 353 -10.41 13.39 3.46
CA ILE A 353 -11.09 14.38 2.62
C ILE A 353 -10.02 15.17 1.90
N ILE A 354 -10.06 15.10 0.57
CA ILE A 354 -9.03 15.62 -0.31
C ILE A 354 -9.63 16.77 -1.12
N MET A 355 -9.05 17.95 -0.96
CA MET A 355 -9.35 19.10 -1.79
C MET A 355 -8.38 19.16 -2.97
N VAL A 356 -8.93 19.13 -4.18
CA VAL A 356 -8.23 19.40 -5.44
C VAL A 356 -8.53 20.84 -5.82
N GLU A 357 -7.48 21.66 -5.78
CA GLU A 357 -7.59 23.10 -5.97
C GLU A 357 -7.47 23.51 -7.45
N ASP A 358 -6.63 22.79 -8.20
CA ASP A 358 -6.44 23.07 -9.61
C ASP A 358 -7.67 22.65 -10.43
N PRO A 359 -8.09 23.46 -11.42
CA PRO A 359 -9.17 23.10 -12.31
C PRO A 359 -8.74 21.97 -13.23
N VAL A 360 -9.44 20.84 -13.16
CA VAL A 360 -9.12 19.62 -13.93
C VAL A 360 -10.01 19.51 -15.17
N ALA A 361 -9.41 19.28 -16.33
CA ALA A 361 -10.12 19.16 -17.60
C ALA A 361 -11.11 17.97 -17.60
N ALA A 362 -10.74 16.89 -16.92
CA ALA A 362 -11.59 15.72 -16.73
C ALA A 362 -12.42 15.88 -15.44
N GLY A 363 -13.43 16.75 -15.46
CA GLY A 363 -14.19 17.19 -14.28
C GLY A 363 -15.24 16.23 -13.71
N LEU A 364 -15.25 16.04 -12.38
CA LEU A 364 -16.38 15.60 -11.55
C LEU A 364 -16.55 16.65 -10.44
N LEU A 365 -17.76 16.90 -9.96
CA LEU A 365 -17.95 17.79 -8.79
C LEU A 365 -17.46 17.14 -7.49
N GLY A 366 -17.46 15.81 -7.42
CA GLY A 366 -16.95 15.05 -6.29
C GLY A 366 -16.82 13.57 -6.62
N TYR A 367 -15.96 12.87 -5.88
CA TYR A 367 -15.70 11.44 -6.05
C TYR A 367 -15.41 10.81 -4.69
N GLY A 368 -16.11 9.72 -4.34
CA GLY A 368 -16.07 9.15 -3.00
C GLY A 368 -15.84 7.63 -2.96
N PRO A 369 -14.68 7.11 -3.39
CA PRO A 369 -14.43 5.67 -3.38
C PRO A 369 -14.15 5.15 -1.97
N SER A 370 -14.55 3.91 -1.76
CA SER A 370 -14.18 3.10 -0.60
C SER A 370 -13.48 1.83 -1.05
N ILE A 371 -12.53 1.37 -0.25
CA ILE A 371 -11.81 0.12 -0.42
C ILE A 371 -12.33 -0.85 0.64
N ALA A 372 -12.86 -1.99 0.22
CA ALA A 372 -13.37 -3.02 1.10
C ALA A 372 -12.37 -4.19 1.22
N ASN A 373 -12.46 -4.93 2.31
CA ASN A 373 -11.83 -6.24 2.43
C ASN A 373 -12.55 -7.21 1.49
N PRO A 374 -11.87 -7.80 0.48
CA PRO A 374 -12.51 -8.67 -0.50
C PRO A 374 -13.20 -9.90 0.11
N ASP A 375 -12.75 -10.33 1.30
CA ASP A 375 -13.27 -11.53 1.95
C ASP A 375 -14.46 -11.26 2.87
N THR A 376 -14.64 -10.02 3.34
CA THR A 376 -15.64 -9.72 4.38
C THR A 376 -16.60 -8.59 4.01
N GLY A 377 -16.24 -7.70 3.08
CA GLY A 377 -16.96 -6.46 2.81
C GLY A 377 -16.72 -5.37 3.87
N GLU A 378 -15.80 -5.56 4.83
CA GLU A 378 -15.44 -4.46 5.75
C GLU A 378 -14.78 -3.33 4.96
N ILE A 379 -15.30 -2.10 5.05
CA ILE A 379 -14.61 -0.92 4.52
C ILE A 379 -13.35 -0.68 5.36
N LEU A 380 -12.20 -0.74 4.68
CA LEU A 380 -10.87 -0.57 5.28
C LEU A 380 -10.39 0.87 5.16
N HIS A 381 -10.73 1.52 4.04
CA HIS A 381 -10.41 2.91 3.74
C HIS A 381 -11.53 3.54 2.93
N ALA A 382 -11.82 4.81 3.18
CA ALA A 382 -12.67 5.62 2.33
C ALA A 382 -12.09 7.01 2.17
N ARG A 383 -12.38 7.64 1.03
CA ARG A 383 -11.97 9.03 0.78
C ARG A 383 -13.09 9.81 0.13
N THR A 384 -13.02 11.12 0.28
CA THR A 384 -13.88 12.07 -0.42
C THR A 384 -12.99 13.06 -1.13
N VAL A 385 -13.05 13.07 -2.46
CA VAL A 385 -12.30 14.01 -3.30
C VAL A 385 -13.25 15.11 -3.74
N MET A 386 -12.92 16.33 -3.37
CA MET A 386 -13.64 17.56 -3.70
C MET A 386 -12.85 18.35 -4.73
N TYR A 387 -13.46 18.64 -5.87
CA TYR A 387 -12.84 19.45 -6.92
C TYR A 387 -13.43 20.87 -6.83
N LEU A 388 -12.60 21.88 -6.55
CA LEU A 388 -13.07 23.26 -6.33
C LEU A 388 -13.63 23.94 -7.60
N GLY A 389 -13.27 23.45 -8.78
CA GLY A 389 -13.77 23.97 -10.04
C GLY A 389 -13.36 23.10 -11.22
N THR A 390 -14.22 23.10 -12.24
CA THR A 390 -14.01 22.53 -13.58
C THR A 390 -14.13 23.64 -14.59
#